data_AF-A0A7V1G7R8-F1
#
_entry.id   AF-A0A7V1G7R8-F1
#
_cell.length_a   1.000
_cell.length_b   1.000
_cell.length_c   1.000
_cell.angle_alpha   90.00
_cell.angle_beta   90.00
_cell.angle_gamma   90.00
#
_symmetry.space_group_name_H-M   'P 1'
#
loop_
_entity.id
_entity.type
_entity.pdbx_description
1 polymer ?
#
loop_
_entity_poly.entity_id
_entity_poly.type
_entity_poly.pdbx_seq_one_letter_code
_entity_poly.pdbx_strand_id
1 'polypeptide(L)'
;LRTIRNFLSDNDFSEVDTPILQPLYGGATARPFVTHHNALDRDLYLRIAPELYLKRLLIGNMEKVFELGRNFRNEGLSIKHNPEFTMLEVYQAYADYEDMLLLTENLLKEVVDKATGSLKITYQERKIDFSKFKTMTMIGSIEKIGGIKVSFDMSLKELKKIAEDNEIKVQDYWGKGHLVNAIFEKTVEHQLIQPTFITDFPTEISPLAKVSPTDPNIANVLS
;
A
#
# COMPACT_ATOMS: atom_id res chain seq x y z
N LEU A 1 -2.24 -19.12 -0.35
CA LEU A 1 -1.72 -18.98 1.03
C LEU A 1 -0.49 -19.85 1.29
N ARG A 2 -0.56 -21.19 1.16
CA ARG A 2 0.62 -22.06 1.37
C ARG A 2 1.83 -21.64 0.53
N THR A 3 1.64 -21.35 -0.76
CA THR A 3 2.71 -20.86 -1.64
C THR A 3 3.37 -19.58 -1.13
N ILE A 4 2.58 -18.64 -0.59
CA ILE A 4 3.11 -17.38 -0.02
C ILE A 4 4.02 -17.68 1.16
N ARG A 5 3.56 -18.51 2.09
CA ARG A 5 4.35 -18.90 3.26
C ARG A 5 5.65 -19.59 2.86
N ASN A 6 5.56 -20.59 1.98
CA ASN A 6 6.73 -21.32 1.51
C ASN A 6 7.73 -20.38 0.84
N PHE A 7 7.28 -19.52 -0.08
CA PHE A 7 8.15 -18.56 -0.76
C PHE A 7 8.89 -17.67 0.23
N LEU A 8 8.19 -17.12 1.23
CA LEU A 8 8.82 -16.26 2.24
C LEU A 8 9.78 -17.04 3.15
N SER A 9 9.41 -18.25 3.58
CA SER A 9 10.29 -19.12 4.36
C SER A 9 11.54 -19.53 3.59
N ASP A 10 11.42 -19.82 2.30
CA ASP A 10 12.55 -20.16 1.42
C ASP A 10 13.47 -18.94 1.16
N ASN A 11 13.02 -17.72 1.46
CA ASN A 11 13.79 -16.47 1.40
C ASN A 11 14.21 -15.97 2.80
N ASP A 12 14.23 -16.87 3.80
CA ASP A 12 14.66 -16.65 5.18
C ASP A 12 13.77 -15.69 6.00
N PHE A 13 12.51 -15.50 5.62
CA PHE A 13 11.57 -14.73 6.43
C PHE A 13 10.92 -15.60 7.51
N SER A 14 10.89 -15.07 8.74
CA SER A 14 10.19 -15.71 9.86
C SER A 14 8.72 -15.31 9.88
N GLU A 15 7.82 -16.29 9.89
CA GLU A 15 6.39 -16.04 10.15
C GLU A 15 6.22 -15.70 11.65
N VAL A 16 5.53 -14.61 11.94
CA VAL A 16 5.25 -14.15 13.30
C VAL A 16 3.77 -13.88 13.49
N ASP A 17 3.32 -13.84 14.75
CA ASP A 17 1.96 -13.47 15.14
C ASP A 17 2.04 -12.28 16.10
N THR A 18 1.38 -11.18 15.76
CA THR A 18 1.37 -9.94 16.55
C THR A 18 -0.01 -9.64 17.11
N PRO A 19 -0.13 -8.82 18.18
CA PRO A 19 -1.41 -8.57 18.82
C PRO A 19 -2.51 -8.05 17.87
N ILE A 20 -3.64 -8.73 17.86
CA ILE A 20 -4.89 -8.29 17.21
C ILE A 20 -5.54 -7.16 18.00
N LEU A 21 -5.56 -7.27 19.33
CA LEU A 21 -6.06 -6.23 20.23
C LEU A 21 -4.90 -5.31 20.61
N GLN A 22 -5.01 -4.05 20.19
CA GLN A 22 -3.98 -3.04 20.40
C GLN A 22 -4.50 -1.94 21.35
N PRO A 23 -3.69 -1.45 22.29
CA PRO A 23 -4.08 -0.32 23.16
C PRO A 23 -4.10 1.01 22.41
N LEU A 24 -3.39 1.08 21.29
CA LEU A 24 -3.40 2.19 20.35
C LEU A 24 -3.33 1.59 18.95
N TYR A 25 -4.25 1.99 18.07
CA TYR A 25 -4.25 1.57 16.67
C TYR A 25 -3.34 2.49 15.84
N GLY A 26 -2.75 1.94 14.78
CA GLY A 26 -1.88 2.66 13.86
C GLY A 26 -1.40 1.76 12.72
N GLY A 27 -0.47 2.27 11.90
CA GLY A 27 0.04 1.54 10.73
C GLY A 27 -0.87 1.61 9.49
N ALA A 28 -2.00 2.30 9.57
CA ALA A 28 -2.86 2.60 8.43
C ALA A 28 -3.73 3.83 8.73
N THR A 29 -4.31 4.42 7.69
CA THR A 29 -5.33 5.46 7.80
C THR A 29 -6.71 4.82 7.66
N ALA A 30 -7.28 4.35 8.76
CA ALA A 30 -8.60 3.71 8.78
C ALA A 30 -9.29 3.89 10.14
N ARG A 31 -10.63 3.85 10.16
CA ARG A 31 -11.39 3.87 11.42
C ARG A 31 -11.33 2.48 12.07
N PRO A 32 -10.95 2.35 13.35
CA PRO A 32 -10.87 1.04 14.02
C PRO A 32 -12.25 0.57 14.52
N PHE A 33 -12.35 -0.71 14.82
CA PHE A 33 -13.35 -1.22 15.76
C PHE A 33 -12.83 -1.06 17.19
N VAL A 34 -13.71 -0.63 18.09
CA VAL A 34 -13.40 -0.40 19.52
C VAL A 34 -14.05 -1.50 20.35
N THR A 35 -13.33 -2.01 21.33
CA THR A 35 -13.83 -2.97 22.33
C THR A 35 -13.33 -2.59 23.72
N HIS A 36 -13.84 -3.23 24.77
CA HIS A 36 -13.52 -2.90 26.15
C HIS A 36 -13.06 -4.14 26.92
N HIS A 37 -11.92 -4.03 27.62
CA HIS A 37 -11.37 -5.11 28.43
C HIS A 37 -11.79 -4.97 29.89
N ASN A 38 -12.87 -5.66 30.28
CA ASN A 38 -13.51 -5.53 31.60
C ASN A 38 -12.56 -5.59 32.81
N ALA A 39 -11.64 -6.55 32.86
CA ALA A 39 -10.77 -6.72 34.03
C ALA A 39 -9.65 -5.66 34.13
N LEU A 40 -9.35 -4.96 33.03
CA LEU A 40 -8.34 -3.89 32.99
C LEU A 40 -9.01 -2.50 32.94
N ASP A 41 -10.34 -2.46 32.91
CA ASP A 41 -11.16 -1.25 32.77
C ASP A 41 -10.60 -0.27 31.73
N ARG A 42 -10.36 -0.77 30.51
CA ARG A 42 -9.80 0.04 29.42
C ARG A 42 -10.28 -0.39 28.05
N ASP A 43 -10.30 0.57 27.14
CA ASP A 43 -10.59 0.31 25.74
C ASP A 43 -9.39 -0.30 25.01
N LEU A 44 -9.70 -1.16 24.04
CA LEU A 44 -8.77 -1.76 23.09
C LEU A 44 -9.35 -1.62 21.70
N TYR A 45 -8.48 -1.72 20.71
CA TYR A 45 -8.82 -1.57 19.31
C TYR A 45 -8.47 -2.84 18.57
N LEU A 46 -9.37 -3.33 17.71
CA LEU A 46 -8.97 -4.32 16.72
C LEU A 46 -8.01 -3.65 15.74
N ARG A 47 -6.87 -4.30 15.47
CA ARG A 47 -5.81 -3.72 14.64
C ARG A 47 -6.30 -3.38 13.23
N ILE A 48 -5.91 -2.20 12.77
CA ILE A 48 -6.09 -1.78 11.37
C ILE A 48 -4.90 -2.19 10.49
N ALA A 49 -3.74 -2.44 11.13
CA ALA A 49 -2.50 -2.97 10.56
C ALA A 49 -1.58 -3.51 11.70
N PRO A 50 -0.78 -4.58 11.47
CA PRO A 50 0.29 -4.99 12.37
C PRO A 50 1.61 -4.19 12.24
N GLU A 51 1.76 -3.31 11.24
CA GLU A 51 3.00 -2.55 10.92
C GLU A 51 3.85 -2.12 12.14
N LEU A 52 3.24 -1.43 13.11
CA LEU A 52 3.97 -0.88 14.25
C LEU A 52 4.57 -1.97 15.16
N TYR A 53 3.94 -3.14 15.24
CA TYR A 53 4.44 -4.28 16.00
C TYR A 53 5.55 -5.01 15.24
N LEU A 54 5.39 -5.18 13.92
CA LEU A 54 6.41 -5.81 13.08
C LEU A 54 7.70 -4.97 13.06
N LYS A 55 7.60 -3.64 13.00
CA LYS A 55 8.76 -2.74 13.15
C LYS A 55 9.46 -2.87 14.50
N ARG A 56 8.74 -3.15 15.59
CA ARG A 56 9.36 -3.43 16.91
C ARG A 56 10.18 -4.73 16.90
N LEU A 57 9.77 -5.73 16.12
CA LEU A 57 10.56 -6.97 15.97
C LEU A 57 11.86 -6.71 15.22
N LEU A 58 11.86 -5.84 14.20
CA LEU A 58 13.10 -5.41 13.54
C LEU A 58 14.06 -4.73 14.54
N ILE A 59 13.53 -3.84 15.39
CA ILE A 59 14.31 -3.20 16.47
C ILE A 59 14.84 -4.26 17.45
N GLY A 60 14.07 -5.32 17.70
CA GLY A 60 14.45 -6.50 18.46
C GLY A 60 15.40 -7.45 17.73
N ASN A 61 16.02 -7.02 16.64
CA ASN A 61 17.01 -7.77 15.84
C ASN A 61 16.45 -8.98 15.10
N MET A 62 15.14 -9.00 14.80
CA MET A 62 14.54 -9.94 13.84
C MET A 62 14.56 -9.30 12.45
N GLU A 63 15.58 -9.60 11.64
CA GLU A 63 15.85 -8.86 10.41
C GLU A 63 14.84 -9.10 9.28
N LYS A 64 14.24 -10.29 9.20
CA LYS A 64 13.26 -10.65 8.16
C LYS A 64 12.04 -11.29 8.80
N VAL A 65 10.92 -10.57 8.80
CA VAL A 65 9.66 -11.04 9.39
C VAL A 65 8.50 -10.84 8.43
N PHE A 66 7.51 -11.73 8.52
CA PHE A 66 6.23 -11.51 7.87
C PHE A 66 5.08 -12.00 8.73
N GLU A 67 3.91 -11.40 8.52
CA GLU A 67 2.67 -11.85 9.11
C GLU A 67 1.58 -11.93 8.03
N LEU A 68 0.93 -13.08 7.95
CA LEU A 68 -0.25 -13.31 7.11
C LEU A 68 -1.48 -13.45 8.03
N GLY A 69 -2.10 -12.32 8.35
CA GLY A 69 -3.09 -12.22 9.42
C GLY A 69 -4.30 -11.38 9.06
N ARG A 70 -5.19 -11.17 10.04
CA ARG A 70 -6.42 -10.40 9.85
C ARG A 70 -6.26 -8.94 10.24
N ASN A 71 -6.84 -8.05 9.45
CA ASN A 71 -7.02 -6.63 9.77
C ASN A 71 -8.50 -6.28 9.78
N PHE A 72 -8.85 -5.29 10.61
CA PHE A 72 -10.23 -4.88 10.85
C PHE A 72 -10.37 -3.38 10.61
N ARG A 73 -11.20 -2.98 9.66
CA ARG A 73 -11.46 -1.57 9.33
C ARG A 73 -12.96 -1.31 9.38
N ASN A 74 -13.37 -0.40 10.25
CA ASN A 74 -14.76 -0.02 10.47
C ASN A 74 -15.20 1.01 9.43
N GLU A 75 -15.27 0.54 8.19
CA GLU A 75 -15.58 1.32 6.98
C GLU A 75 -16.83 0.77 6.28
N GLY A 76 -17.31 1.48 5.27
CA GLY A 76 -18.45 1.03 4.48
C GLY A 76 -18.15 -0.25 3.70
N LEU A 77 -19.16 -1.11 3.57
CA LEU A 77 -19.08 -2.32 2.74
C LEU A 77 -19.08 -1.93 1.25
N SER A 78 -18.22 -2.58 0.47
CA SER A 78 -18.22 -2.46 -0.99
C SER A 78 -17.83 -3.79 -1.64
N ILE A 79 -17.97 -3.91 -2.96
CA ILE A 79 -17.48 -5.07 -3.71
C ILE A 79 -15.96 -5.28 -3.57
N LYS A 80 -15.22 -4.24 -3.16
CA LYS A 80 -13.77 -4.27 -2.91
C LYS A 80 -13.40 -4.30 -1.42
N HIS A 81 -14.33 -3.99 -0.51
CA HIS A 81 -14.02 -3.74 0.89
C HIS A 81 -14.91 -4.59 1.81
N ASN A 82 -14.28 -5.49 2.56
CA ASN A 82 -14.89 -6.20 3.67
C ASN A 82 -14.28 -5.66 4.99
N PRO A 83 -15.05 -5.52 6.09
CA PRO A 83 -14.57 -4.88 7.31
C PRO A 83 -13.49 -5.71 8.01
N GLU A 84 -13.43 -7.00 7.68
CA GLU A 84 -12.40 -7.94 8.11
C GLU A 84 -11.76 -8.56 6.86
N PHE A 85 -10.44 -8.44 6.71
CA PHE A 85 -9.74 -8.96 5.54
C PHE A 85 -8.36 -9.49 5.90
N THR A 86 -7.86 -10.42 5.09
CA THR A 86 -6.52 -11.00 5.28
C THR A 86 -5.50 -10.13 4.56
N MET A 87 -4.41 -9.80 5.24
CA MET A 87 -3.31 -9.01 4.71
C MET A 87 -2.00 -9.73 4.98
N LEU A 88 -1.10 -9.65 4.00
CA LEU A 88 0.30 -10.02 4.17
C LEU A 88 1.07 -8.73 4.44
N GLU A 89 1.79 -8.68 5.56
CA GLU A 89 2.80 -7.66 5.81
C GLU A 89 4.18 -8.31 5.91
N VAL A 90 5.18 -7.71 5.29
CA VAL A 90 6.56 -8.23 5.21
C VAL A 90 7.52 -7.08 5.51
N TYR A 91 8.51 -7.36 6.35
CA TYR A 91 9.58 -6.41 6.68
C TYR A 91 10.94 -7.06 6.59
N GLN A 92 11.89 -6.32 6.02
CA GLN A 92 13.28 -6.70 5.89
C GLN A 92 14.18 -5.53 6.32
N ALA A 93 15.07 -5.77 7.29
CA ALA A 93 16.11 -4.83 7.67
C ALA A 93 17.16 -4.71 6.55
N TYR A 94 17.79 -3.53 6.44
CA TYR A 94 18.80 -3.22 5.43
C TYR A 94 18.34 -3.32 3.97
N ALA A 95 17.02 -3.33 3.75
CA ALA A 95 16.39 -3.27 2.44
C ALA A 95 15.70 -1.92 2.22
N ASP A 96 15.48 -1.56 0.96
CA ASP A 96 14.66 -0.43 0.56
C ASP A 96 13.44 -0.86 -0.27
N TYR A 97 12.74 0.10 -0.88
CA TYR A 97 11.53 -0.19 -1.63
C TYR A 97 11.81 -0.94 -2.94
N GLU A 98 13.01 -0.85 -3.51
CA GLU A 98 13.39 -1.60 -4.72
C GLU A 98 13.52 -3.09 -4.40
N ASP A 99 14.11 -3.44 -3.25
CA ASP A 99 14.15 -4.81 -2.76
C ASP A 99 12.73 -5.36 -2.54
N MET A 100 11.85 -4.55 -1.93
CA MET A 100 10.46 -4.93 -1.69
C MET A 100 9.65 -5.04 -2.99
N LEU A 101 9.96 -4.24 -4.00
CA LEU A 101 9.38 -4.35 -5.34
C LEU A 101 9.75 -5.69 -5.98
N LEU A 102 11.04 -6.05 -5.97
CA LEU A 102 11.52 -7.33 -6.51
C LEU A 102 10.93 -8.52 -5.75
N LEU A 103 10.86 -8.44 -4.41
CA LEU A 103 10.23 -9.46 -3.59
C LEU A 103 8.75 -9.65 -3.97
N THR A 104 8.02 -8.54 -4.14
CA THR A 104 6.60 -8.54 -4.51
C THR A 104 6.38 -9.13 -5.90
N GLU A 105 7.17 -8.71 -6.88
CA GLU A 105 7.10 -9.23 -8.25
C GLU A 105 7.34 -10.75 -8.29
N ASN A 106 8.40 -11.22 -7.62
CA ASN A 106 8.75 -12.64 -7.59
C ASN A 106 7.70 -13.47 -6.83
N LEU A 107 7.20 -12.96 -5.70
CA LEU A 107 6.12 -13.61 -4.94
C LEU A 107 4.86 -13.75 -5.80
N LEU A 108 4.44 -12.69 -6.49
CA LEU A 108 3.24 -12.72 -7.33
C LEU A 108 3.41 -13.69 -8.51
N LYS A 109 4.57 -13.72 -9.16
CA LYS A 109 4.87 -14.69 -10.21
C LYS A 109 4.75 -16.13 -9.71
N GLU A 110 5.39 -16.44 -8.58
CA GLU A 110 5.36 -17.78 -7.98
C GLU A 110 3.92 -18.17 -7.59
N VAL A 111 3.16 -17.26 -6.98
CA VAL A 111 1.77 -17.53 -6.58
C VAL A 111 0.88 -17.77 -7.79
N VAL A 112 0.98 -16.92 -8.82
CA VAL A 112 0.16 -17.03 -10.03
C VAL A 112 0.49 -18.32 -10.79
N ASP A 113 1.77 -18.64 -10.96
CA ASP A 113 2.21 -19.88 -11.61
C ASP A 113 1.74 -21.11 -10.84
N LYS A 114 1.97 -21.19 -9.52
CA LYS A 114 1.52 -22.34 -8.72
C LYS A 114 0.01 -22.50 -8.63
N ALA A 115 -0.73 -21.39 -8.67
CA ALA A 115 -2.19 -21.43 -8.59
C ALA A 115 -2.86 -21.76 -9.93
N THR A 116 -2.27 -21.36 -11.05
CA THR A 116 -2.93 -21.40 -12.36
C THR A 116 -2.19 -22.17 -13.44
N GLY A 117 -0.91 -22.52 -13.21
CA GLY A 117 -0.02 -23.18 -14.18
C GLY A 117 0.48 -22.25 -15.29
N SER A 118 0.28 -20.94 -15.18
CA SER A 118 0.63 -19.96 -16.20
C SER A 118 0.80 -18.57 -15.59
N LEU A 119 1.77 -17.78 -16.06
CA LEU A 119 1.88 -16.36 -15.73
C LEU A 119 0.88 -15.47 -16.48
N LYS A 120 0.13 -16.04 -17.42
CA LYS A 120 -0.91 -15.34 -18.20
C LYS A 120 -2.27 -15.87 -17.80
N ILE A 121 -3.12 -14.98 -17.29
CA ILE A 121 -4.46 -15.32 -16.82
C ILE A 121 -5.52 -14.46 -17.50
N THR A 122 -6.78 -14.91 -17.43
CA THR A 122 -7.94 -14.10 -17.83
C THR A 122 -8.75 -13.77 -16.58
N TYR A 123 -8.98 -12.48 -16.34
CA TYR A 123 -9.80 -11.98 -15.25
C TYR A 123 -10.82 -10.98 -15.78
N GLN A 124 -12.11 -11.26 -15.59
CA GLN A 124 -13.22 -10.42 -16.10
C GLN A 124 -13.00 -10.01 -17.58
N GLU A 125 -12.78 -11.02 -18.45
CA GLU A 125 -12.52 -10.87 -19.89
C GLU A 125 -11.19 -10.19 -20.27
N ARG A 126 -10.41 -9.71 -19.29
CA ARG A 126 -9.11 -9.07 -19.52
C ARG A 126 -7.99 -10.09 -19.40
N LYS A 127 -7.07 -10.09 -20.38
CA LYS A 127 -5.84 -10.88 -20.31
C LYS A 127 -4.78 -10.11 -19.51
N ILE A 128 -4.26 -10.73 -18.47
CA ILE A 128 -3.26 -10.15 -17.56
C ILE A 128 -1.99 -11.00 -17.66
N ASP A 129 -0.84 -10.37 -17.86
CA ASP A 129 0.46 -11.03 -18.00
C ASP A 129 1.38 -10.67 -16.81
N PHE A 130 1.48 -11.59 -15.85
CA PHE A 130 2.36 -11.47 -14.68
C PHE A 130 3.84 -11.73 -15.00
N SER A 131 4.19 -12.09 -16.25
CA SER A 131 5.61 -12.18 -16.64
C SER A 131 6.27 -10.80 -16.80
N LYS A 132 5.49 -9.72 -16.88
CA LYS A 132 5.97 -8.37 -17.14
C LYS A 132 5.31 -7.37 -16.18
N PHE A 133 6.10 -6.85 -15.26
CA PHE A 133 5.71 -5.72 -14.45
C PHE A 133 6.21 -4.43 -15.10
N LYS A 134 5.43 -3.35 -14.94
CA LYS A 134 5.84 -2.00 -15.31
C LYS A 134 6.10 -1.21 -14.04
N THR A 135 7.02 -0.27 -14.11
CA THR A 135 7.25 0.71 -13.03
C THR A 135 7.07 2.10 -13.59
N MET A 136 6.28 2.93 -12.90
CA MET A 136 6.02 4.31 -13.29
C MET A 136 5.90 5.19 -12.05
N THR A 137 6.43 6.41 -12.10
CA THR A 137 6.20 7.38 -11.02
C THR A 137 4.73 7.84 -11.04
N MET A 138 4.19 8.24 -9.89
CA MET A 138 2.81 8.74 -9.80
C MET A 138 2.60 9.91 -10.77
N ILE A 139 3.45 10.93 -10.74
CA ILE A 139 3.39 12.07 -11.66
C ILE A 139 3.50 11.64 -13.12
N GLY A 140 4.46 10.77 -13.45
CA GLY A 140 4.64 10.28 -14.81
C GLY A 140 3.44 9.47 -15.32
N SER A 141 2.73 8.79 -14.43
CA SER A 141 1.50 8.07 -14.77
C SER A 141 0.32 9.01 -15.02
N ILE A 142 0.19 10.10 -14.25
CA ILE A 142 -0.82 11.14 -14.48
C ILE A 142 -0.60 11.79 -15.86
N GLU A 143 0.64 12.08 -16.23
CA GLU A 143 0.95 12.65 -17.54
C GLU A 143 0.71 11.65 -18.68
N LYS A 144 1.23 10.43 -18.57
CA LYS A 144 1.20 9.45 -19.66
C LYS A 144 -0.17 8.78 -19.86
N ILE A 145 -0.89 8.51 -18.79
CA ILE A 145 -2.17 7.76 -18.80
C ILE A 145 -3.34 8.71 -18.58
N GLY A 146 -3.22 9.61 -17.61
CA GLY A 146 -4.23 10.63 -17.34
C GLY A 146 -4.25 11.76 -18.38
N GLY A 147 -3.15 11.97 -19.12
CA GLY A 147 -3.02 13.06 -20.10
C GLY A 147 -2.90 14.44 -19.47
N ILE A 148 -2.58 14.51 -18.17
CA ILE A 148 -2.54 15.76 -17.41
C ILE A 148 -1.12 15.99 -16.93
N LYS A 149 -0.56 17.15 -17.24
CA LYS A 149 0.75 17.53 -16.72
C LYS A 149 0.61 18.09 -15.31
N VAL A 150 1.23 17.44 -14.34
CA VAL A 150 1.33 17.91 -12.95
C VAL A 150 2.78 17.93 -12.50
N SER A 151 3.13 18.82 -11.58
CA SER A 151 4.44 18.87 -10.94
C SER A 151 4.32 19.48 -9.54
N PHE A 152 5.21 19.10 -8.62
CA PHE A 152 5.33 19.75 -7.32
C PHE A 152 5.82 21.20 -7.39
N ASP A 153 6.40 21.62 -8.52
CA ASP A 153 6.78 23.02 -8.78
C ASP A 153 5.57 23.92 -8.99
N MET A 154 4.43 23.36 -9.42
CA MET A 154 3.19 24.12 -9.60
C MET A 154 2.69 24.67 -8.26
N SER A 155 2.08 25.85 -8.28
CA SER A 155 1.45 26.42 -7.09
C SER A 155 0.25 25.59 -6.62
N LEU A 156 -0.10 25.71 -5.34
CA LEU A 156 -1.28 25.05 -4.79
C LEU A 156 -2.55 25.43 -5.56
N LYS A 157 -2.65 26.69 -6.01
CA LYS A 157 -3.79 27.20 -6.77
C LYS A 157 -3.91 26.53 -8.14
N GLU A 158 -2.79 26.31 -8.83
CA GLU A 158 -2.78 25.62 -10.12
C GLU A 158 -3.22 24.16 -9.96
N LEU A 159 -2.69 23.44 -8.96
CA LEU A 159 -3.09 22.05 -8.70
C LEU A 159 -4.56 21.93 -8.27
N LYS A 160 -5.07 22.86 -7.46
CA LYS A 160 -6.50 22.91 -7.10
C LYS A 160 -7.38 23.08 -8.34
N LYS A 161 -7.00 24.01 -9.23
CA LYS A 161 -7.71 24.22 -10.49
C LYS A 161 -7.72 22.96 -11.36
N ILE A 162 -6.56 22.29 -11.52
CA ILE A 162 -6.48 21.04 -12.27
C ILE A 162 -7.40 19.97 -11.65
N ALA A 163 -7.43 19.85 -10.32
CA ALA A 163 -8.30 18.90 -9.64
C ALA A 163 -9.79 19.22 -9.87
N GLU A 164 -10.18 20.48 -9.74
CA GLU A 164 -11.56 20.97 -9.97
C GLU A 164 -12.00 20.75 -11.43
N ASP A 165 -11.12 21.05 -12.40
CA ASP A 165 -11.35 20.82 -13.83
C ASP A 165 -11.55 19.33 -14.16
N ASN A 166 -11.12 18.42 -13.28
CA ASN A 166 -11.31 16.96 -13.37
C ASN A 166 -12.39 16.42 -12.42
N GLU A 167 -13.30 17.28 -11.94
CA GLU A 167 -14.43 16.94 -11.08
C GLU A 167 -14.02 16.31 -9.74
N ILE A 168 -12.85 16.69 -9.21
CA ILE A 168 -12.37 16.23 -7.91
C ILE A 168 -12.81 17.20 -6.83
N LYS A 169 -13.49 16.69 -5.79
CA LYS A 169 -13.93 17.51 -4.66
C LYS A 169 -12.74 17.79 -3.72
N VAL A 170 -12.09 18.93 -3.94
CA VAL A 170 -10.97 19.41 -3.12
C VAL A 170 -11.43 19.75 -1.70
N GLN A 171 -10.63 19.38 -0.71
CA GLN A 171 -10.81 19.83 0.68
C GLN A 171 -9.89 21.01 0.99
N ASP A 172 -10.33 21.91 1.87
CA ASP A 172 -9.60 23.15 2.18
C ASP A 172 -8.20 22.89 2.76
N TYR A 173 -8.07 21.83 3.57
CA TYR A 173 -6.84 21.44 4.25
C TYR A 173 -5.87 20.63 3.38
N TRP A 174 -6.21 20.31 2.13
CA TRP A 174 -5.32 19.56 1.24
C TRP A 174 -4.15 20.42 0.77
N GLY A 175 -2.94 19.91 1.00
CA GLY A 175 -1.72 20.39 0.36
C GLY A 175 -1.54 19.80 -1.05
N LYS A 176 -0.34 20.02 -1.62
CA LYS A 176 -0.02 19.60 -2.99
C LYS A 176 -0.05 18.08 -3.14
N GLY A 177 0.40 17.33 -2.12
CA GLY A 177 0.47 15.88 -2.18
C GLY A 177 -0.90 15.23 -2.24
N HIS A 178 -1.85 15.68 -1.41
CA HIS A 178 -3.23 15.21 -1.47
C HIS A 178 -3.88 15.48 -2.84
N LEU A 179 -3.61 16.63 -3.44
CA LEU A 179 -4.13 16.97 -4.77
C LEU A 179 -3.56 16.06 -5.85
N VAL A 180 -2.24 15.85 -5.87
CA VAL A 180 -1.58 14.96 -6.83
C VAL A 180 -2.12 13.53 -6.71
N ASN A 181 -2.28 13.02 -5.48
CA ASN A 181 -2.86 11.70 -5.25
C ASN A 181 -4.31 11.60 -5.73
N ALA A 182 -5.15 12.59 -5.41
CA ALA A 182 -6.55 12.59 -5.84
C ALA A 182 -6.68 12.64 -7.38
N ILE A 183 -5.80 13.39 -8.06
CA ILE A 183 -5.73 13.40 -9.52
C ILE A 183 -5.33 12.02 -10.05
N PHE A 184 -4.34 11.35 -9.44
CA PHE A 184 -3.94 10.00 -9.80
C PHE A 184 -5.10 8.99 -9.65
N GLU A 185 -5.76 8.93 -8.49
CA GLU A 185 -6.87 8.01 -8.22
C GLU A 185 -8.01 8.18 -9.26
N LYS A 186 -8.38 9.43 -9.54
CA LYS A 186 -9.45 9.75 -10.49
C LYS A 186 -9.08 9.39 -11.93
N THR A 187 -7.86 9.69 -12.36
CA THR A 187 -7.50 9.69 -13.79
C THR A 187 -6.68 8.49 -14.24
N VAL A 188 -5.99 7.79 -13.33
CA VAL A 188 -5.04 6.73 -13.68
C VAL A 188 -5.45 5.36 -13.13
N GLU A 189 -5.81 5.26 -11.84
CA GLU A 189 -5.89 3.98 -11.10
C GLU A 189 -6.75 2.92 -11.84
N HIS A 190 -7.94 3.30 -12.31
CA HIS A 190 -8.87 2.41 -12.99
C HIS A 190 -8.42 1.93 -14.38
N GLN A 191 -7.39 2.57 -14.96
CA GLN A 191 -6.81 2.22 -16.26
C GLN A 191 -5.63 1.23 -16.15
N LEU A 192 -5.10 1.00 -14.94
CA LEU A 192 -3.95 0.11 -14.71
C LEU A 192 -4.39 -1.36 -14.74
N ILE A 193 -4.38 -1.96 -15.93
CA ILE A 193 -4.83 -3.36 -16.13
C ILE A 193 -3.70 -4.37 -15.98
N GLN A 194 -2.52 -4.07 -16.52
CA GLN A 194 -1.34 -4.92 -16.37
C GLN A 194 -0.69 -4.65 -15.02
N PRO A 195 0.00 -5.64 -14.41
CA PRO A 195 0.73 -5.44 -13.17
C PRO A 195 1.70 -4.25 -13.32
N THR A 196 1.47 -3.22 -12.53
CA THR A 196 2.20 -1.95 -12.61
C THR A 196 2.46 -1.46 -11.21
N PHE A 197 3.72 -1.25 -10.87
CA PHE A 197 4.13 -0.56 -9.66
C PHE A 197 4.10 0.94 -9.91
N ILE A 198 3.38 1.66 -9.06
CA ILE A 198 3.45 3.11 -8.97
C ILE A 198 4.44 3.46 -7.87
N THR A 199 5.35 4.37 -8.16
CA THR A 199 6.36 4.86 -7.21
C THR A 199 6.22 6.37 -7.00
N ASP A 200 7.06 6.90 -6.12
CA ASP A 200 7.24 8.34 -5.92
C ASP A 200 5.97 9.03 -5.39
N PHE A 201 5.35 8.41 -4.39
CA PHE A 201 4.16 8.97 -3.74
C PHE A 201 4.51 10.26 -3.01
N PRO A 202 3.57 11.22 -2.92
CA PRO A 202 3.77 12.41 -2.12
C PRO A 202 4.07 12.10 -0.64
N THR A 203 5.06 12.78 -0.07
CA THR A 203 5.41 12.68 1.36
C THR A 203 4.21 12.97 2.26
N GLU A 204 3.38 13.93 1.87
CA GLU A 204 2.19 14.37 2.61
C GLU A 204 1.19 13.24 2.91
N ILE A 205 1.10 12.24 2.03
CA ILE A 205 0.19 11.09 2.18
C ILE A 205 0.90 9.81 2.64
N SER A 206 2.21 9.90 2.89
CA SER A 206 3.08 8.75 3.17
C SER A 206 3.76 8.87 4.55
N PRO A 207 3.00 8.95 5.66
CA PRO A 207 3.50 9.39 6.97
C PRO A 207 4.53 8.46 7.62
N LEU A 208 4.58 7.19 7.21
CA LEU A 208 5.47 6.17 7.78
C LEU A 208 6.61 5.79 6.82
N ALA A 209 6.64 6.40 5.65
CA ALA A 209 7.63 6.11 4.62
C ALA A 209 8.83 7.05 4.73
N LYS A 210 9.98 6.57 4.25
CA LYS A 210 11.20 7.37 4.20
C LYS A 210 11.07 8.42 3.09
N VAL A 211 11.34 9.68 3.42
CA VAL A 211 11.41 10.76 2.43
C VAL A 211 12.59 10.54 1.49
N SER A 212 12.39 10.81 0.21
CA SER A 212 13.45 10.73 -0.79
C SER A 212 14.59 11.69 -0.45
N PRO A 213 15.86 11.26 -0.58
CA PRO A 213 17.01 12.12 -0.32
C PRO A 213 17.17 13.21 -1.38
N THR A 214 16.55 13.07 -2.57
CA THR A 214 16.71 13.99 -3.70
C THR A 214 15.51 14.91 -3.90
N ASP A 215 14.32 14.54 -3.43
CA ASP A 215 13.12 15.39 -3.49
C ASP A 215 12.28 15.26 -2.19
N PRO A 216 12.20 16.30 -1.35
CA PRO A 216 11.44 16.23 -0.09
C PRO A 216 9.93 16.07 -0.28
N ASN A 217 9.40 16.34 -1.48
CA ASN A 217 7.98 16.14 -1.78
C ASN A 217 7.63 14.68 -2.04
N ILE A 218 8.64 13.82 -2.23
CA ILE A 218 8.49 12.42 -2.60
C ILE A 218 8.90 11.52 -1.43
N ALA A 219 8.12 10.48 -1.18
CA ALA A 219 8.46 9.38 -0.30
C ALA A 219 8.77 8.11 -1.10
N ASN A 220 9.70 7.32 -0.58
CA ASN A 220 10.10 6.03 -1.13
C ASN A 220 9.03 4.98 -0.78
N VAL A 221 7.94 5.00 -1.54
CA VAL A 221 6.77 4.12 -1.41
C VAL A 221 6.49 3.47 -2.75
N LEU A 222 6.02 2.22 -2.70
CA LEU A 222 5.48 1.49 -3.85
C LEU A 222 4.00 1.17 -3.59
N SER A 223 3.19 1.16 -4.66
CA SER A 223 1.80 0.69 -4.68
C SER A 223 1.56 -0.15 -5.93
#